data_AF-A0A4Q4WBX3-F1
#
_entry.id   AF-A0A4Q4WBX3-F1
#
_cell.length_a   1.000
_cell.length_b   1.000
_cell.length_c   1.000
_cell.angle_alpha   90.00
_cell.angle_beta   90.00
_cell.angle_gamma   90.00
#
_symmetry.space_group_name_H-M   'P 1'
#
loop_
_entity.id
_entity.type
_entity.pdbx_description
1 polymer ?
#
loop_
_entity_poly.entity_id
_entity_poly.type
_entity_poly.pdbx_seq_one_letter_code
_entity_poly.pdbx_strand_id
1 'polypeptide(L)'
;MVRPTVYGQMVIFLVFVPCLTFQGVEGKMFSPMVITLMLALASAFVLSLTFVPAMIAILLRSHVAEQEVRVIVAAKQRYRPWLQRAVARPLPFIGAGVAVLVLAVAAFGLVGREFMPTLDEQNLNLSS
;
A
#
# COMPACT_ATOMS: atom_id res chain seq x y z
N MET A 1 -4.16 2.36 -20.05
CA MET A 1 -3.45 2.54 -18.76
C MET A 1 -4.29 3.27 -17.71
N VAL A 2 -5.18 4.21 -18.07
CA VAL A 2 -5.92 5.04 -17.10
C VAL A 2 -6.90 4.24 -16.22
N ARG A 3 -7.60 3.23 -16.78
CA ARG A 3 -8.60 2.44 -16.06
C ARG A 3 -8.04 1.79 -14.77
N PRO A 4 -6.96 0.99 -14.81
CA PRO A 4 -6.37 0.41 -13.60
C PRO A 4 -5.99 1.43 -12.53
N THR A 5 -5.43 2.58 -12.93
CA THR A 5 -5.02 3.64 -11.99
C THR A 5 -6.22 4.25 -11.29
N VAL A 6 -7.31 4.54 -12.01
CA VAL A 6 -8.54 5.09 -11.42
C VAL A 6 -9.15 4.10 -10.42
N TYR A 7 -9.24 2.82 -10.78
CA TYR A 7 -9.79 1.80 -9.89
C TYR A 7 -8.94 1.62 -8.63
N GLY A 8 -7.62 1.54 -8.76
CA GLY A 8 -6.71 1.45 -7.61
C GLY A 8 -6.86 2.65 -6.67
N GLN A 9 -6.89 3.85 -7.23
CA GLN A 9 -7.07 5.09 -6.47
C GLN A 9 -8.41 5.13 -5.73
N MET A 10 -9.50 4.71 -6.38
CA MET A 10 -10.83 4.65 -5.76
C MET A 10 -10.88 3.66 -4.61
N VAL A 11 -10.24 2.49 -4.74
CA VAL A 11 -10.15 1.51 -3.64
C VAL A 11 -9.41 2.13 -2.46
N ILE A 12 -8.30 2.84 -2.69
CA ILE A 12 -7.56 3.53 -1.64
C ILE A 12 -8.45 4.58 -0.95
N PHE A 13 -9.13 5.44 -1.71
CA PHE A 13 -10.07 6.41 -1.15
C PHE A 13 -11.17 5.72 -0.32
N LEU A 14 -11.76 4.64 -0.82
CA LEU A 14 -12.82 3.91 -0.12
C LEU A 14 -12.36 3.35 1.24
N VAL A 15 -11.09 2.91 1.34
CA VAL A 15 -10.51 2.42 2.60
C VAL A 15 -10.28 3.55 3.60
N PHE A 16 -9.92 4.76 3.13
CA PHE A 16 -9.59 5.89 4.01
C PHE A 16 -10.77 6.81 4.36
N VAL A 17 -11.84 6.84 3.55
CA VAL A 17 -13.05 7.63 3.85
C VAL A 17 -13.67 7.28 5.22
N PRO A 18 -13.82 6.00 5.61
CA PRO A 18 -14.30 5.64 6.93
C PRO A 18 -13.42 6.15 8.08
N CYS A 19 -12.11 6.32 7.88
CA CYS A 19 -11.24 6.85 8.92
C CYS A 19 -11.59 8.30 9.31
N LEU A 20 -12.22 9.06 8.40
CA LEU A 20 -12.69 10.43 8.68
C LEU A 20 -13.92 10.46 9.59
N THR A 21 -14.61 9.33 9.79
CA THR A 21 -15.79 9.25 10.66
C THR A 21 -15.43 8.93 12.11
N PHE A 22 -14.16 8.68 12.42
CA PHE A 22 -13.69 8.43 13.78
C PHE A 22 -13.96 9.63 14.69
N GLN A 23 -14.63 9.38 15.81
CA GLN A 23 -14.91 10.39 16.85
C GLN A 23 -13.96 10.19 18.05
N GLY A 24 -13.60 11.27 18.73
CA GLY A 24 -12.71 11.23 19.91
C GLY A 24 -11.26 11.67 19.62
N VAL A 25 -10.35 11.29 20.51
CA VAL A 25 -8.91 11.67 20.44
C VAL A 25 -8.23 11.01 19.22
N GLU A 26 -8.62 9.78 18.89
CA GLU A 26 -8.19 9.09 17.67
C GLU A 26 -8.55 9.89 16.42
N GLY A 27 -9.80 10.35 16.30
CA GLY A 27 -10.26 11.14 15.16
C GLY A 27 -9.45 12.43 14.95
N LYS A 28 -9.04 13.11 16.02
CA LYS A 28 -8.23 14.34 15.91
C LYS A 28 -6.81 14.10 15.43
N MET A 29 -6.24 12.93 15.71
CA MET A 29 -4.91 12.56 15.20
C MET A 29 -4.97 11.99 13.77
N PHE A 30 -5.98 11.17 13.48
CA PHE A 30 -6.11 10.50 12.19
C PHE A 30 -6.67 11.42 11.09
N SER A 31 -7.58 12.33 11.41
CA SER A 31 -8.19 13.24 10.44
C SER A 31 -7.17 14.07 9.64
N PRO A 32 -6.23 14.81 10.26
CA PRO A 32 -5.24 15.57 9.49
C PRO A 32 -4.33 14.68 8.64
N MET A 33 -3.93 13.51 9.14
CA MET A 33 -3.11 12.55 8.40
C MET A 33 -3.82 12.05 7.14
N VAL A 34 -5.09 11.64 7.27
CA VAL A 34 -5.88 11.10 6.17
C VAL A 34 -6.17 12.18 5.12
N ILE A 35 -6.47 13.41 5.55
CA ILE A 35 -6.68 14.54 4.62
C ILE A 35 -5.43 14.80 3.78
N THR A 36 -4.24 14.83 4.39
CA THR A 36 -2.98 15.01 3.65
C THR A 36 -2.77 13.89 2.63
N LEU A 37 -3.03 12.64 3.00
CA LEU A 37 -2.90 11.50 2.09
C LEU A 37 -3.89 11.60 0.92
N MET A 38 -5.15 11.95 1.19
CA MET A 38 -6.17 12.10 0.17
C MET A 38 -5.83 13.21 -0.83
N LEU A 39 -5.34 14.36 -0.34
CA LEU A 39 -4.88 15.45 -1.19
C LEU A 39 -3.67 15.03 -2.03
N ALA A 40 -2.68 14.37 -1.43
CA ALA A 40 -1.49 13.88 -2.13
C ALA A 40 -1.86 12.89 -3.24
N LEU A 41 -2.77 11.95 -2.96
CA LEU A 41 -3.31 11.02 -3.94
C LEU A 41 -4.01 11.78 -5.07
N ALA A 42 -4.93 12.68 -4.76
CA ALA A 42 -5.65 13.46 -5.78
C ALA A 42 -4.68 14.24 -6.70
N SER A 43 -3.67 14.90 -6.13
CA SER A 43 -2.63 15.57 -6.91
C SER A 43 -1.80 14.61 -7.74
N ALA A 44 -1.39 13.46 -7.19
CA ALA A 44 -0.64 12.43 -7.91
C ALA A 44 -1.45 11.87 -9.10
N PHE A 45 -2.76 11.72 -8.96
CA PHE A 45 -3.65 11.28 -10.05
C PHE A 45 -3.68 12.29 -11.20
N VAL A 46 -3.86 13.58 -10.87
CA VAL A 46 -3.83 14.67 -11.87
C VAL A 46 -2.47 14.71 -12.57
N LEU A 47 -1.38 14.70 -11.81
CA LEU A 47 -0.02 14.69 -12.35
C LEU A 47 0.27 13.43 -13.19
N SER A 48 -0.23 12.27 -12.80
CA SER A 48 -0.06 11.04 -13.58
C SER A 48 -0.74 11.10 -14.95
N LEU A 49 -1.80 11.91 -15.11
CA LEU A 49 -2.50 12.07 -16.38
C LEU A 49 -1.94 13.22 -17.23
N THR A 50 -1.42 14.27 -16.60
CA THR A 50 -0.92 15.46 -17.31
C THR A 50 0.60 15.44 -17.45
N PHE A 51 1.29 15.33 -16.33
CA PHE A 51 2.73 15.48 -16.23
C PHE A 51 3.49 14.25 -16.74
N VAL A 52 3.06 13.04 -16.39
CA VAL A 52 3.75 11.81 -16.81
C VAL A 52 3.75 11.66 -18.35
N PRO A 53 2.63 11.81 -19.08
CA PRO A 53 2.64 11.72 -20.54
C PRO A 53 3.45 12.83 -21.20
N ALA A 54 3.36 14.06 -20.67
CA ALA A 54 4.15 15.20 -21.17
C ALA A 54 5.65 14.96 -21.00
N MET A 55 6.06 14.47 -19.83
CA MET A 55 7.48 14.19 -19.55
C MET A 55 8.01 13.06 -20.41
N ILE A 56 7.22 12.00 -20.63
CA ILE A 56 7.59 10.90 -21.53
C ILE A 56 7.77 11.45 -22.96
N ALA A 57 6.88 12.33 -23.44
CA ALA A 57 7.00 12.89 -24.79
C ALA A 57 8.24 13.78 -24.97
N ILE A 58 8.70 14.47 -23.93
CA ILE A 58 9.84 15.39 -23.99
C ILE A 58 11.17 14.64 -23.77
N LEU A 59 11.23 13.73 -22.79
CA LEU A 59 12.49 13.07 -22.39
C LEU A 59 12.75 11.78 -23.18
N LEU A 60 11.72 11.07 -23.63
CA LEU A 60 11.90 9.77 -24.27
C LEU A 60 12.08 9.93 -25.78
N ARG A 61 13.34 9.97 -26.22
CA ARG A 61 13.70 9.93 -27.63
C ARG A 61 13.44 8.53 -28.20
N SER A 62 12.74 8.47 -29.32
CA SER A 62 12.28 7.24 -30.01
C SER A 62 13.36 6.14 -30.12
N HIS A 63 12.92 4.90 -29.97
CA HIS A 63 13.65 3.62 -29.91
C HIS A 63 14.43 3.32 -28.62
N VAL A 64 13.67 3.00 -27.56
CA VAL A 64 14.18 2.10 -26.51
C VAL A 64 14.12 0.67 -27.06
N ALA A 65 15.28 0.10 -27.37
CA ALA A 65 15.36 -1.33 -27.67
C ALA A 65 14.83 -2.10 -26.46
N GLU A 66 13.88 -3.00 -26.70
CA GLU A 66 13.25 -3.88 -25.71
C GLU A 66 14.27 -4.93 -25.25
N GLN A 67 15.38 -4.51 -24.63
CA GLN A 67 16.29 -5.40 -23.95
C GLN A 67 15.76 -5.64 -22.55
N GLU A 68 15.04 -6.75 -22.37
CA GLU A 68 14.74 -7.25 -21.04
C GLU A 68 16.07 -7.46 -20.29
N VAL A 69 16.22 -6.79 -19.15
CA VAL A 69 17.40 -6.91 -18.30
C VAL A 69 17.56 -8.39 -17.92
N ARG A 70 18.77 -8.96 -18.05
CA ARG A 70 19.05 -10.39 -17.79
C ARG A 70 18.51 -10.87 -16.44
N VAL A 71 18.47 -9.99 -15.44
CA VAL A 71 17.88 -10.23 -14.11
C VAL A 71 16.38 -10.48 -14.17
N ILE A 72 15.64 -9.72 -14.98
CA ILE A 72 14.19 -9.86 -15.16
C ILE A 72 13.87 -11.20 -15.83
N VAL A 73 14.65 -11.58 -16.86
CA VAL A 73 14.50 -12.88 -17.54
C VAL A 73 14.74 -14.04 -16.57
N ALA A 74 15.82 -13.98 -15.79
CA ALA A 74 16.14 -15.00 -14.79
C ALA A 74 15.04 -15.11 -13.70
N ALA A 75 14.53 -13.98 -13.22
CA ALA A 75 13.43 -13.93 -12.26
C ALA A 75 12.14 -14.54 -12.84
N LYS A 76 11.76 -14.18 -14.07
CA LYS A 76 10.60 -14.77 -14.77
C LYS A 76 10.75 -16.28 -14.94
N GLN A 77 11.92 -16.76 -15.38
CA GLN A 77 12.18 -18.18 -15.54
C GLN A 77 12.08 -18.94 -14.22
N ARG A 78 12.55 -18.34 -13.11
CA ARG A 78 12.41 -18.94 -11.79
C ARG A 78 10.98 -18.89 -11.27
N TYR A 79 10.22 -17.83 -11.53
CA TYR A 79 8.84 -17.67 -11.08
C TYR A 79 7.85 -18.59 -11.83
N ARG A 80 8.03 -18.76 -13.13
CA ARG A 80 7.14 -19.53 -14.03
C ARG A 80 6.81 -20.96 -13.53
N PRO A 81 7.76 -21.80 -13.09
CA PRO A 81 7.43 -23.14 -12.59
C PRO A 81 6.68 -23.13 -11.25
N TRP A 82 6.89 -22.12 -10.39
CA TRP A 82 6.12 -21.99 -9.15
C TRP A 82 4.69 -21.56 -9.43
N LEU A 83 4.50 -20.62 -10.35
CA LEU A 83 3.17 -20.21 -10.81
C LEU A 83 2.40 -21.39 -11.41
N GLN A 84 3.06 -22.17 -12.29
CA GLN A 84 2.43 -23.36 -12.88
C GLN A 84 2.02 -24.41 -11.84
N ARG A 85 2.86 -24.64 -10.82
CA ARG A 85 2.52 -25.54 -9.70
C ARG A 85 1.35 -25.01 -8.87
N ALA A 86 1.30 -23.70 -8.62
CA ALA A 86 0.22 -23.05 -7.89
C ALA A 86 -1.12 -23.17 -8.61
N VAL A 87 -1.13 -22.99 -9.93
CA VAL A 87 -2.34 -23.13 -10.74
C VAL A 87 -2.75 -24.59 -10.91
N ALA A 88 -1.80 -25.51 -11.11
CA ALA A 88 -2.10 -26.93 -11.33
C ALA A 88 -2.56 -27.67 -10.05
N ARG A 89 -2.10 -27.23 -8.88
CA ARG A 89 -2.49 -27.80 -7.58
C ARG A 89 -2.82 -26.67 -6.60
N PRO A 90 -4.04 -26.09 -6.65
CA PRO A 90 -4.38 -24.94 -5.83
C PRO A 90 -4.57 -25.28 -4.34
N LEU A 91 -5.02 -26.50 -4.03
CA LEU A 91 -5.30 -26.97 -2.66
C LEU A 91 -4.17 -26.70 -1.64
N PRO A 92 -2.88 -27.06 -1.88
CA PRO A 92 -1.80 -26.75 -0.94
C PRO A 92 -1.56 -25.24 -0.75
N PHE A 93 -1.76 -24.42 -1.77
CA PHE A 93 -1.58 -22.97 -1.68
C PHE A 93 -2.73 -22.31 -0.92
N ILE A 94 -3.95 -22.79 -1.11
CA ILE A 94 -5.10 -22.38 -0.30
C ILE A 94 -4.87 -22.75 1.16
N GLY A 95 -4.43 -23.99 1.43
CA GLY A 95 -4.10 -24.45 2.79
C GLY A 95 -3.02 -23.59 3.44
N ALA A 96 -1.96 -23.23 2.70
CA ALA A 96 -0.94 -22.31 3.18
C ALA A 96 -1.50 -20.91 3.45
N GLY A 97 -2.37 -20.37 2.59
CA GLY A 97 -3.03 -19.09 2.81
C GLY A 97 -3.92 -19.08 4.07
N VAL A 98 -4.68 -20.16 4.29
CA VAL A 98 -5.48 -20.34 5.51
C VAL A 98 -4.59 -20.44 6.74
N ALA A 99 -3.49 -21.20 6.67
CA ALA A 99 -2.53 -21.29 7.77
C ALA A 99 -1.94 -19.92 8.14
N VAL A 100 -1.56 -19.11 7.14
CA VAL A 100 -1.07 -17.74 7.38
C VAL A 100 -2.15 -16.86 8.00
N LEU A 101 -3.41 -16.97 7.57
CA LEU A 101 -4.52 -16.23 8.16
C LEU A 101 -4.72 -16.61 9.64
N VAL A 102 -4.72 -17.91 9.96
CA VAL A 102 -4.84 -18.39 11.34
C VAL A 102 -3.68 -17.90 12.21
N LEU A 103 -2.45 -17.94 11.68
CA LEU A 103 -1.28 -17.40 12.37
C LEU A 103 -1.39 -15.89 12.60
N ALA A 104 -1.89 -15.13 11.63
CA ALA A 104 -2.10 -13.69 11.77
C ALA A 104 -3.15 -13.37 12.86
N VAL A 105 -4.25 -14.12 12.91
CA VAL A 105 -5.28 -13.97 13.95
C VAL A 105 -4.74 -14.34 15.33
N ALA A 106 -3.96 -15.42 15.43
CA ALA A 106 -3.30 -15.80 16.67
C ALA A 106 -2.30 -14.72 17.14
N ALA A 107 -1.51 -14.17 16.20
CA ALA A 107 -0.55 -13.10 16.49
C ALA A 107 -1.23 -11.78 16.88
N PHE A 108 -2.41 -11.49 16.33
CA PHE A 108 -3.19 -10.30 16.70
C PHE A 108 -3.53 -10.26 18.18
N GLY A 109 -3.76 -11.42 18.82
CA GLY A 109 -3.98 -11.50 20.27
C GLY A 109 -2.75 -11.13 21.11
N LEU A 110 -1.55 -11.15 20.54
CA LEU A 110 -0.30 -10.76 21.21
C LEU A 110 -0.02 -9.26 21.11
N VAL A 111 -0.76 -8.53 20.25
CA VAL A 111 -0.58 -7.08 20.09
C VAL A 111 -1.22 -6.37 21.30
N GLY A 112 -0.37 -5.77 22.14
CA GLY A 112 -0.81 -4.90 23.22
C GLY A 112 -1.59 -3.70 22.70
N ARG A 113 -2.62 -3.28 23.43
CA ARG A 113 -3.40 -2.09 23.08
C ARG A 113 -2.82 -0.85 23.74
N GLU A 114 -1.82 -0.25 23.12
CA GLU A 114 -1.37 1.09 23.48
C GLU A 114 -2.05 2.12 22.57
N PHE A 115 -2.92 2.94 23.15
CA PHE A 115 -3.76 3.90 22.42
C PHE A 115 -2.94 5.08 21.89
N MET A 116 -1.93 5.52 22.64
CA MET A 116 -0.87 6.43 22.23
C MET A 116 0.39 6.08 23.03
N PRO A 117 1.59 6.05 22.42
CA PRO A 117 2.82 6.02 23.21
C PRO A 117 2.83 7.26 24.10
N THR A 118 3.28 7.12 25.35
CA THR A 118 3.40 8.27 26.26
C THR A 118 4.25 9.34 25.57
N LEU A 119 3.62 10.45 25.19
CA LEU A 119 4.32 11.63 24.72
C LEU A 119 5.12 12.11 25.93
N ASP A 120 6.44 11.94 25.86
CA ASP A 120 7.35 12.45 26.87
C ASP A 120 7.43 13.96 26.67
N GLU A 121 6.42 14.68 27.15
CA GLU A 121 6.24 16.12 26.94
C GLU A 121 7.31 16.96 27.69
N GLN A 122 8.40 16.34 28.19
CA GLN A 122 9.42 16.96 29.04
C GLN A 122 8.83 17.78 30.21
N ASN A 123 7.59 17.51 30.61
CA ASN A 123 6.99 18.20 31.73
C ASN A 123 7.45 17.48 33.00
N LEU A 124 8.56 17.97 33.55
CA LEU A 124 8.96 17.70 34.93
C LEU A 124 7.76 18.04 35.81
N ASN A 125 7.00 17.03 36.22
CA ASN A 125 6.00 17.18 37.27
C ASN A 125 6.74 17.39 38.60
N LEU A 126 7.17 18.63 38.83
CA LEU A 126 7.50 19.16 40.15
C LEU A 126 6.17 19.51 40.86
N SER A 127 5.37 18.50 41.15
CA SER A 127 4.33 18.59 42.17
C SER A 127 4.57 17.47 43.14
N SER A 128 5.05 17.87 44.32
CA SER A 128 5.09 17.11 45.58
C SER A 128 3.83 16.30 45.84
#